data_AF-A0A2D6P317-F1
#
_entry.id   AF-A0A2D6P317-F1
#
_cell.length_a   1.000
_cell.length_b   1.000
_cell.length_c   1.000
_cell.angle_alpha   90.00
_cell.angle_beta   90.00
_cell.angle_gamma   90.00
#
_symmetry.space_group_name_H-M   'P 1'
#
loop_
_entity.id
_entity.type
_entity.pdbx_description
1 polymer ?
#
loop_
_entity_poly.entity_id
_entity_poly.type
_entity_poly.pdbx_seq_one_letter_code
_entity_poly.pdbx_strand_id
1 'polypeptide(L)'
;MLSQRLQDHIEHICSLKDNWDSEGAQGYERSFLEESVKYIPLMEEKALENGIILHRDNLTINPADEGTVDLFWKYGFYTLLANVYKEDGKISACYIGSNKKDGNEIQGEL
;
A
#
# COMPACT_ATOMS: atom_id res chain seq x y z
N MET A 1 -7.56 -10.89 -10.88
CA MET A 1 -6.21 -11.34 -11.26
C MET A 1 -5.27 -10.16 -11.08
N LEU A 2 -4.16 -10.31 -10.34
CA LEU A 2 -3.18 -9.24 -10.15
C LEU A 2 -2.46 -8.95 -11.46
N SER A 3 -2.15 -7.68 -11.75
CA SER A 3 -1.35 -7.34 -12.92
C SER A 3 0.05 -7.96 -12.81
N GLN A 4 0.69 -8.28 -13.93
CA GLN A 4 2.04 -8.84 -13.94
C GLN A 4 3.00 -7.97 -13.11
N ARG A 5 2.91 -6.65 -13.25
CA ARG A 5 3.72 -5.70 -12.48
C ARG A 5 3.55 -5.85 -10.96
N LEU A 6 2.33 -6.06 -10.48
CA LEU A 6 2.10 -6.28 -9.05
C LEU A 6 2.68 -7.61 -8.58
N GLN A 7 2.61 -8.65 -9.42
CA GLN A 7 3.25 -9.92 -9.12
C GLN A 7 4.78 -9.77 -9.05
N ASP A 8 5.39 -9.06 -10.00
CA ASP A 8 6.83 -8.80 -10.02
C ASP A 8 7.28 -8.01 -8.76
N HIS A 9 6.49 -7.04 -8.30
CA HIS A 9 6.74 -6.32 -7.05
C HIS A 9 6.66 -7.24 -5.83
N ILE A 10 5.63 -8.10 -5.74
CA ILE A 10 5.48 -9.06 -4.64
C ILE A 10 6.68 -10.02 -4.63
N GLU A 11 7.06 -10.56 -5.79
CA GLU A 11 8.23 -11.44 -5.91
C GLU A 11 9.52 -10.74 -5.50
N HIS A 12 9.71 -9.48 -5.90
CA HIS A 12 10.85 -8.69 -5.49
C HIS A 12 10.90 -8.50 -3.97
N ILE A 13 9.80 -8.10 -3.33
CA ILE A 13 9.75 -7.89 -1.88
C ILE A 13 10.00 -9.20 -1.13
N CYS A 14 9.40 -10.32 -1.57
CA CYS A 14 9.67 -11.64 -0.99
C CYS A 14 11.12 -12.11 -1.14
N SER A 15 11.87 -11.56 -2.09
CA SER A 15 13.29 -11.88 -2.26
C SER A 15 14.22 -11.09 -1.32
N LEU A 16 13.70 -10.05 -0.66
CA LEU A 16 14.44 -9.27 0.32
C LEU A 16 14.71 -10.13 1.55
N LYS A 17 15.98 -10.16 1.97
CA LYS A 17 16.39 -10.87 3.19
C LYS A 17 16.02 -10.06 4.42
N ASP A 18 15.98 -10.72 5.57
CA ASP A 18 15.97 -10.02 6.85
C ASP A 18 17.11 -9.00 6.92
N ASN A 19 16.82 -7.84 7.47
CA ASN A 19 17.70 -6.70 7.66
C ASN A 19 18.33 -6.18 6.34
N TRP A 20 17.58 -6.20 5.24
CA TRP A 20 18.05 -5.76 3.92
C TRP A 20 18.42 -4.27 3.85
N ASP A 21 17.87 -3.46 4.75
CA ASP A 21 18.11 -2.02 4.88
C ASP A 21 19.16 -1.66 5.94
N SER A 22 19.67 -2.65 6.69
CA SER A 22 20.53 -2.46 7.87
C SER A 22 19.88 -1.76 9.07
N GLU A 23 18.56 -1.63 9.08
CA GLU A 23 17.78 -0.99 10.15
C GLU A 23 16.88 -1.98 10.92
N GLY A 24 17.00 -3.27 10.63
CA GLY A 24 16.30 -4.35 11.32
C GLY A 24 15.03 -4.83 10.62
N ALA A 25 14.81 -4.47 9.35
CA ALA A 25 13.62 -4.90 8.61
C ALA A 25 13.45 -6.42 8.61
N GLN A 26 12.21 -6.89 8.75
CA GLN A 26 11.88 -8.31 8.65
C GLN A 26 11.53 -8.68 7.20
N GLY A 27 11.84 -9.91 6.80
CA GLY A 27 11.37 -10.47 5.54
C GLY A 27 9.85 -10.60 5.52
N TYR A 28 9.27 -10.61 4.31
CA TYR A 28 7.82 -10.64 4.12
C TYR A 28 7.34 -12.01 3.67
N GLU A 29 6.27 -12.49 4.31
CA GLU A 29 5.53 -13.63 3.81
C GLU A 29 4.73 -13.25 2.56
N ARG A 30 4.82 -14.07 1.51
CA ARG A 30 4.06 -13.88 0.27
C ARG A 30 2.55 -13.78 0.51
N SER A 31 2.03 -14.60 1.42
CA SER A 31 0.63 -14.58 1.84
C SER A 31 0.19 -13.20 2.33
N PHE A 32 0.98 -12.57 3.19
CA PHE A 32 0.68 -11.23 3.69
C PHE A 32 0.66 -10.18 2.58
N LEU A 33 1.62 -10.21 1.65
CA LEU A 33 1.65 -9.27 0.52
C LEU A 33 0.47 -9.49 -0.44
N GLU A 34 0.13 -10.75 -0.73
CA GLU A 34 -1.02 -11.10 -1.57
C GLU A 34 -2.37 -10.72 -0.91
N GLU A 35 -2.44 -10.74 0.41
CA GLU A 35 -3.60 -10.23 1.14
C GLU A 35 -3.64 -8.70 1.19
N SER A 36 -2.48 -8.04 1.32
CA SER A 36 -2.39 -6.59 1.34
C SER A 36 -2.91 -5.96 0.06
N VAL A 37 -2.60 -6.54 -1.10
CA VAL A 37 -3.12 -6.05 -2.39
C VAL A 37 -4.64 -6.21 -2.55
N LYS A 38 -5.33 -6.96 -1.68
CA LYS A 38 -6.81 -7.02 -1.67
C LYS A 38 -7.44 -5.73 -1.14
N TYR A 39 -6.68 -4.85 -0.48
CA TYR A 39 -7.15 -3.53 -0.04
C TYR A 39 -7.17 -2.49 -1.17
N ILE A 40 -6.52 -2.77 -2.32
CA ILE A 40 -6.47 -1.85 -3.45
C ILE A 40 -7.87 -1.40 -3.91
N PRO A 41 -8.85 -2.28 -4.15
CA PRO A 41 -10.18 -1.84 -4.59
C PRO A 41 -10.92 -1.00 -3.54
N LEU A 42 -10.74 -1.29 -2.25
CA LEU A 42 -11.34 -0.50 -1.16
C LEU A 42 -10.72 0.90 -1.09
N MET A 43 -9.40 0.99 -1.28
CA MET A 43 -8.69 2.27 -1.38
C MET A 43 -9.14 3.08 -2.60
N GLU A 44 -9.34 2.43 -3.74
CA GLU A 44 -9.86 3.08 -4.96
C GLU A 44 -11.27 3.63 -4.75
N GLU A 45 -12.14 2.89 -4.07
CA GLU A 45 -13.47 3.35 -3.70
C GLU A 45 -13.42 4.56 -2.76
N LYS A 46 -12.64 4.47 -1.67
CA LYS A 46 -12.49 5.58 -0.70
C LYS A 46 -11.88 6.83 -1.32
N ALA A 47 -10.90 6.68 -2.20
CA ALA A 47 -10.32 7.78 -2.94
C ALA A 47 -11.35 8.45 -3.86
N LEU A 48 -12.12 7.64 -4.60
CA LEU A 48 -13.13 8.14 -5.54
C LEU A 48 -14.27 8.89 -4.83
N GLU A 49 -14.74 8.39 -3.68
CA GLU A 49 -15.73 9.08 -2.82
C GLU A 49 -15.31 10.52 -2.46
N ASN A 50 -13.99 10.79 -2.45
CA ASN A 50 -13.41 12.07 -2.09
C ASN A 50 -12.79 12.82 -3.29
N GLY A 51 -13.14 12.43 -4.52
CA GLY A 51 -12.68 13.10 -5.73
C GLY A 51 -11.19 12.89 -6.06
N ILE A 52 -10.55 11.89 -5.43
CA ILE A 52 -9.18 11.47 -5.72
C ILE A 52 -9.23 10.34 -6.75
N ILE A 53 -8.59 10.54 -7.91
CA ILE A 53 -8.51 9.53 -8.96
C ILE A 53 -7.17 8.80 -8.82
N LEU A 54 -7.23 7.53 -8.42
CA LEU A 54 -6.07 6.65 -8.40
C LEU A 54 -5.87 6.00 -9.77
N HIS A 55 -4.61 5.90 -10.17
CA HIS A 55 -4.21 5.10 -11.32
C HIS A 55 -3.39 3.92 -10.81
N ARG A 56 -3.83 2.68 -11.08
CA ARG A 56 -3.12 1.46 -10.66
C ARG A 56 -1.68 1.40 -11.16
N ASP A 57 -1.42 1.99 -12.33
CA ASP A 57 -0.07 2.10 -12.89
C ASP A 57 0.83 3.04 -12.08
N ASN A 58 0.32 3.76 -11.10
CA ASN A 58 1.12 4.58 -10.18
C ASN A 58 1.19 4.00 -8.77
N LEU A 59 0.69 2.77 -8.57
CA LEU A 59 0.83 2.05 -7.31
C LEU A 59 2.26 1.52 -7.14
N THR A 60 2.87 1.86 -6.02
CA THR A 60 4.09 1.23 -5.51
C THR A 60 3.75 0.46 -4.24
N ILE A 61 4.32 -0.73 -4.09
CA ILE A 61 4.26 -1.52 -2.85
C ILE A 61 5.63 -1.39 -2.22
N ASN A 62 5.71 -0.80 -1.04
CA ASN A 62 6.97 -0.62 -0.32
C ASN A 62 6.95 -1.42 0.97
N PRO A 63 8.01 -2.20 1.26
CA PRO A 63 8.30 -2.62 2.62
C PRO A 63 8.34 -1.41 3.57
N ALA A 64 7.84 -1.59 4.79
CA ALA A 64 7.85 -0.60 5.86
C ALA A 64 8.21 -1.25 7.19
N ASP A 65 8.44 -0.44 8.22
CA ASP A 65 8.89 -0.93 9.51
C ASP A 65 7.88 -1.88 10.16
N GLU A 66 8.38 -2.69 11.10
CA GLU A 66 7.57 -3.60 11.94
C GLU A 66 6.73 -4.62 11.15
N GLY A 67 7.17 -4.97 9.93
CA GLY A 67 6.49 -5.96 9.09
C GLY A 67 5.21 -5.43 8.43
N THR A 68 5.03 -4.11 8.42
CA THR A 68 3.95 -3.44 7.69
C THR A 68 4.33 -3.26 6.21
N VAL A 69 3.35 -2.98 5.36
CA VAL A 69 3.59 -2.71 3.93
C VAL A 69 2.79 -1.50 3.48
N ASP A 70 3.45 -0.59 2.77
CA ASP A 70 2.84 0.61 2.23
C ASP A 70 2.36 0.38 0.80
N LEU A 71 1.08 0.64 0.57
CA LEU A 71 0.48 0.80 -0.75
C LEU A 71 0.41 2.30 -1.06
N PHE A 72 1.27 2.75 -1.97
CA PHE A 72 1.43 4.18 -2.25
C PHE A 72 1.03 4.51 -3.68
N TRP A 73 0.12 5.48 -3.83
CA TRP A 73 -0.24 6.08 -5.11
C TRP A 73 0.20 7.54 -5.14
N LYS A 74 0.85 7.93 -6.24
CA LYS A 74 1.18 9.33 -6.51
C LYS A 74 0.99 9.67 -7.98
N TYR A 75 0.15 10.65 -8.27
CA TYR A 75 -0.07 11.13 -9.63
C TYR A 75 -0.44 12.62 -9.64
N GLY A 76 0.37 13.45 -10.28
CA GLY A 76 0.13 14.90 -10.31
C GLY A 76 0.02 15.50 -8.90
N PHE A 77 -1.17 16.01 -8.55
CA PHE A 77 -1.48 16.59 -7.24
C PHE A 77 -2.07 15.60 -6.24
N TYR A 78 -2.31 14.35 -6.65
CA TYR A 78 -2.92 13.32 -5.84
C TYR A 78 -1.87 12.45 -5.17
N THR A 79 -2.05 12.19 -3.88
CA THR A 79 -1.30 11.21 -3.11
C THR A 79 -2.23 10.38 -2.25
N LEU A 80 -1.95 9.09 -2.13
CA LEU A 80 -2.60 8.19 -1.17
C LEU A 80 -1.55 7.22 -0.66
N LEU A 81 -1.44 7.11 0.66
CA LEU A 81 -0.65 6.11 1.35
C LEU A 81 -1.60 5.26 2.17
N ALA A 82 -1.58 3.94 1.95
CA ALA A 82 -2.26 2.99 2.82
C ALA A 82 -1.21 2.06 3.43
N ASN A 83 -1.01 2.16 4.74
CA ASN A 83 -0.15 1.26 5.49
C ASN A 83 -0.99 0.04 5.91
N VAL A 84 -0.61 -1.13 5.41
CA VAL A 84 -1.27 -2.41 5.70
C VAL A 84 -0.43 -3.15 6.73
N TYR A 85 -1.08 -3.65 7.77
CA TYR A 85 -0.43 -4.31 8.89
C TYR A 85 -1.26 -5.50 9.38
N LYS A 86 -0.65 -6.33 10.23
CA LYS A 86 -1.31 -7.49 10.85
C LYS A 86 -1.44 -7.27 12.35
N GLU A 87 -2.67 -7.27 12.84
CA GLU A 87 -3.01 -7.10 14.26
C GLU A 87 -3.91 -8.26 14.69
N ASP A 88 -3.55 -8.97 15.77
CA ASP A 88 -4.29 -10.13 16.28
C ASP A 88 -4.65 -11.19 15.22
N GLY A 89 -3.75 -11.39 14.25
CA GLY A 89 -3.95 -12.34 13.15
C GLY A 89 -4.87 -11.85 12.03
N LYS A 90 -5.41 -10.64 12.14
CA LYS A 90 -6.20 -9.97 11.10
C LYS A 90 -5.35 -8.97 10.36
N ILE A 91 -5.60 -8.82 9.07
CA ILE A 91 -5.01 -7.72 8.30
C ILE A 91 -5.93 -6.52 8.45
N SER A 92 -5.31 -5.36 8.62
CA SER A 92 -5.94 -4.05 8.75
C SER A 92 -5.15 -3.05 7.92
N ALA A 93 -5.76 -1.91 7.57
CA ALA A 93 -5.05 -0.84 6.88
C ALA A 93 -5.45 0.54 7.38
N CYS A 94 -4.47 1.40 7.64
CA CYS A 94 -4.67 2.82 7.84
C CYS A 94 -4.31 3.57 6.56
N TYR A 95 -5.05 4.61 6.21
CA TYR A 95 -4.76 5.39 5.01
C TYR A 95 -4.81 6.89 5.25
N ILE A 96 -3.98 7.61 4.51
CA ILE A 96 -3.97 9.06 4.39
C ILE A 96 -3.81 9.45 2.93
N GLY A 97 -4.57 10.43 2.47
CA GLY A 97 -4.51 10.91 1.09
C GLY A 97 -4.76 12.40 1.00
N SER A 98 -4.25 13.01 -0.07
CA SER A 98 -4.46 14.43 -0.34
C SER A 98 -4.55 14.70 -1.84
N ASN A 99 -5.39 15.66 -2.20
CA ASN A 99 -5.39 16.34 -3.47
C ASN A 99 -4.92 17.78 -3.28
N LYS A 100 -3.66 18.05 -3.61
CA LYS A 100 -3.06 19.38 -3.45
C LYS A 100 -3.65 20.46 -4.37
N LYS A 101 -4.46 20.08 -5.35
CA LYS A 101 -5.09 21.02 -6.30
C LYS A 101 -6.25 21.79 -5.68
N ASP A 102 -7.05 21.12 -4.86
CA ASP A 102 -8.26 21.66 -4.21
C ASP A 102 -8.16 21.69 -2.69
N GLY A 103 -7.11 21.09 -2.11
CA GLY A 103 -6.89 21.04 -0.67
C GLY A 103 -7.69 19.95 0.03
N ASN A 104 -8.30 19.02 -0.71
CA ASN A 104 -9.03 17.90 -0.12
C ASN A 104 -8.06 16.89 0.50
N GLU A 105 -8.39 16.41 1.69
CA GLU A 105 -7.63 15.41 2.43
C GLU A 105 -8.57 14.27 2.83
N ILE A 106 -8.02 13.06 2.89
CA ILE A 106 -8.73 11.87 3.36
C ILE A 106 -7.85 11.13 4.35
N GLN A 107 -8.48 10.53 5.36
CA GLN A 107 -7.83 9.61 6.25
C GLN A 107 -8.84 8.64 6.85
N GLY A 108 -8.38 7.45 7.22
CA GLY A 108 -9.24 6.46 7.87
C GLY A 108 -8.55 5.11 8.04
N GLU A 109 -9.36 4.13 8.43
CA GLU A 109 -8.94 2.76 8.74
C GLU A 109 -9.90 1.76 8.06
N LEU A 110 -9.40 0.57 7.73
CA LEU A 110 -10.12 -0.56 7.12
C LEU A 110 -9.79 -1.89 7.78
#